data_AF-A0A917VL10-F1
#
_entry.id   AF-A0A917VL10-F1
#
_cell.length_a   1.000
_cell.length_b   1.000
_cell.length_c   1.000
_cell.angle_alpha   90.00
_cell.angle_beta   90.00
_cell.angle_gamma   90.00
#
_symmetry.space_group_name_H-M   'P 1'
#
loop_
_entity.id
_entity.type
_entity.pdbx_description
1 polymer ?
#
loop_
_entity_poly.entity_id
_entity_poly.type
_entity_poly.pdbx_seq_one_letter_code
_entity_poly.pdbx_strand_id
1 'polypeptide(L)'
;MNPDANAGGADPAELLDAVTEPVPRVRETIDTRRRAAAAEATVPRQSLASGIHRVALPDDEFAEVVCVNCGTQSRGPRCPTCEHPHRVQDRFEADLGVAGLVTDRGILHARNEDAVAAAVVPDDNGQPETIVLVVCDGVSSSPDPQAASGTAVRSGVDACLSALAGDRTAEEATAAGMAAASEAVRNLVGPDGDAPSCTYVSAIVRTEPGGRISVTVSNIGDSRAYWLATGESADEQPARPGHPGLLAGSQKLTVDDSWAQTLVEAGAMDEKAAMADPRAHTLMRWLGADAGQQPWSGDSIRTYYADTPGVLLLCTDGLWNYLPGATDLARRALGVPITEGARALVDYAVVCGGSDNITVALTPVSGAR
;
A
#
# COMPACT_ATOMS: atom_id res chain seq x y z
N MET A 1 -19.04 76.47 3.67
CA MET A 1 -19.92 75.33 4.00
C MET A 1 -20.65 74.93 2.73
N ASN A 2 -20.62 73.62 2.42
CA ASN A 2 -21.13 72.90 1.25
C ASN A 2 -20.27 72.90 -0.05
N PRO A 3 -20.36 71.83 -0.88
CA PRO A 3 -19.30 70.84 -1.12
C PRO A 3 -18.99 70.62 -2.62
N ASP A 4 -18.14 69.63 -2.93
CA ASP A 4 -18.00 68.87 -4.21
C ASP A 4 -16.57 68.78 -4.79
N ALA A 5 -16.33 67.62 -5.42
CA ALA A 5 -15.11 67.06 -6.03
C ALA A 5 -14.21 66.28 -5.04
N ASN A 6 -13.88 65.01 -5.23
CA ASN A 6 -13.42 64.41 -6.49
C ASN A 6 -13.53 62.87 -6.45
N ALA A 7 -14.11 62.26 -7.49
CA ALA A 7 -14.09 60.83 -7.75
C ALA A 7 -13.33 60.60 -9.07
N GLY A 8 -12.15 59.99 -8.99
CA GLY A 8 -11.34 59.59 -10.15
C GLY A 8 -11.50 58.11 -10.42
N GLY A 9 -12.30 57.74 -11.41
CA GLY A 9 -12.35 56.40 -11.99
C GLY A 9 -11.34 56.30 -13.14
N ALA A 10 -10.57 55.20 -13.18
CA ALA A 10 -9.71 54.86 -14.30
C ALA A 10 -10.54 54.26 -15.46
N ASP A 11 -10.10 54.54 -16.69
CA ASP A 11 -10.74 54.22 -17.97
C ASP A 11 -10.64 52.72 -18.32
N PRO A 12 -11.72 52.02 -18.74
CA PRO A 12 -11.70 50.58 -19.04
C PRO A 12 -10.96 50.18 -20.33
N ALA A 13 -10.36 51.11 -21.08
CA ALA A 13 -9.75 50.83 -22.38
C ALA A 13 -8.24 50.48 -22.35
N GLU A 14 -7.55 50.56 -21.22
CA GLU A 14 -6.10 50.27 -21.11
C GLU A 14 -5.73 48.81 -20.71
N LEU A 15 -6.71 47.91 -20.59
CA LEU A 15 -6.50 46.54 -20.07
C LEU A 15 -6.48 45.42 -21.14
N LEU A 16 -6.34 45.76 -22.43
CA LEU A 16 -6.65 44.83 -23.53
C LEU A 16 -5.55 44.61 -24.58
N ASP A 17 -4.27 44.84 -24.26
CA ASP A 17 -3.18 44.65 -25.26
C ASP A 17 -1.93 43.89 -24.77
N ALA A 18 -2.08 42.95 -23.83
CA ALA A 18 -0.98 42.10 -23.37
C ALA A 18 -1.30 40.59 -23.49
N VAL A 19 -1.64 40.11 -24.68
CA VAL A 19 -1.69 38.66 -24.97
C VAL A 19 -1.18 38.40 -26.38
N THR A 20 0.11 38.16 -26.56
CA THR A 20 0.66 37.35 -27.66
C THR A 20 2.14 37.01 -27.42
N GLU A 21 2.42 36.06 -26.53
CA GLU A 21 3.64 35.23 -26.65
C GLU A 21 3.29 33.74 -26.45
N PRO A 22 3.86 32.82 -27.25
CA PRO A 22 3.49 31.42 -27.20
C PRO A 22 4.08 30.76 -25.95
N VAL A 23 3.21 30.31 -25.06
CA VAL A 23 3.56 29.47 -23.90
C VAL A 23 4.21 28.18 -24.39
N PRO A 24 5.40 27.77 -23.89
CA PRO A 24 5.98 26.48 -24.24
C PRO A 24 5.03 25.37 -23.78
N ARG A 25 4.83 24.36 -24.64
CA ARG A 25 3.86 23.28 -24.39
C ARG A 25 4.20 22.56 -23.09
N VAL A 26 3.33 22.72 -22.09
CA VAL A 26 3.33 22.08 -20.74
C VAL A 26 3.72 20.59 -20.76
N ARG A 27 3.46 19.90 -21.86
CA ARG A 27 3.79 18.49 -22.09
C ARG A 27 5.30 18.19 -22.14
N GLU A 28 6.12 19.07 -22.75
CA GLU A 28 7.58 18.89 -22.81
C GLU A 28 8.23 19.06 -21.43
N THR A 29 7.70 19.96 -20.60
CA THR A 29 8.21 20.19 -19.24
C THR A 29 7.93 19.02 -18.31
N ILE A 30 6.78 18.35 -18.46
CA ILE A 30 6.41 17.15 -17.70
C ILE A 30 7.27 15.94 -18.13
N ASP A 31 7.46 15.73 -19.43
CA ASP A 31 8.27 14.61 -19.94
C ASP A 31 9.76 14.76 -19.60
N THR A 32 10.27 15.99 -19.59
CA THR A 32 11.66 16.27 -19.19
C THR A 32 11.86 16.07 -17.69
N ARG A 33 10.86 16.42 -16.87
CA ARG A 33 10.89 16.21 -15.40
C ARG A 33 10.74 14.74 -15.00
N ARG A 34 9.92 13.95 -15.71
CA ARG A 34 9.86 12.49 -15.53
C ARG A 34 11.19 11.80 -15.88
N ARG A 35 11.88 12.25 -16.93
CA ARG A 35 13.22 11.76 -17.28
C ARG A 35 14.30 12.20 -16.28
N ALA A 36 14.17 13.40 -15.70
CA ALA A 36 15.07 13.88 -14.65
C ALA A 36 14.85 13.14 -13.32
N ALA A 37 13.60 12.92 -12.89
CA ALA A 37 13.27 12.12 -11.71
C ALA A 37 13.67 10.64 -11.87
N ALA A 38 13.51 10.07 -13.06
CA ALA A 38 14.01 8.72 -13.37
C ALA A 38 15.55 8.65 -13.43
N ALA A 39 16.25 9.76 -13.67
CA ALA A 39 17.71 9.83 -13.66
C ALA A 39 18.28 10.10 -12.25
N GLU A 40 17.58 10.86 -11.40
CA GLU A 40 17.98 11.17 -10.03
C GLU A 40 17.54 10.13 -8.98
N ALA A 41 16.60 9.24 -9.31
CA ALA A 41 16.26 8.06 -8.49
C ALA A 41 17.23 6.88 -8.68
N THR A 42 18.44 7.12 -9.19
CA THR A 42 19.48 6.10 -9.17
C THR A 42 20.15 6.11 -7.79
N VAL A 43 19.39 5.68 -6.77
CA VAL A 43 20.02 5.15 -5.54
C VAL A 43 21.03 4.13 -6.03
N PRO A 44 22.31 4.22 -5.65
CA PRO A 44 23.27 3.22 -6.08
C PRO A 44 22.69 1.87 -5.70
N ARG A 45 22.57 0.96 -6.68
CA ARG A 45 22.38 -0.48 -6.45
C ARG A 45 23.60 -0.96 -5.67
N GLN A 46 23.70 -0.58 -4.40
CA GLN A 46 24.65 -1.15 -3.47
C GLN A 46 24.21 -2.59 -3.33
N SER A 47 25.16 -3.46 -3.67
CA SER A 47 25.07 -4.91 -3.66
C SER A 47 24.53 -5.42 -2.31
N LEU A 48 23.21 -5.45 -2.16
CA LEU A 48 22.55 -6.35 -1.22
C LEU A 48 22.89 -7.79 -1.67
N ALA A 49 23.19 -8.64 -0.70
CA ALA A 49 23.73 -9.99 -0.90
C ALA A 49 23.05 -10.76 -2.05
N SER A 50 23.84 -11.55 -2.78
CA SER A 50 23.33 -12.44 -3.83
C SER A 50 22.20 -13.32 -3.28
N GLY A 51 20.98 -13.19 -3.80
CA GLY A 51 19.87 -14.10 -3.48
C GLY A 51 18.58 -13.46 -2.97
N ILE A 52 18.54 -12.16 -2.66
CA ILE A 52 17.27 -11.50 -2.27
C ILE A 52 16.34 -11.40 -3.49
N HIS A 53 15.15 -11.99 -3.38
CA HIS A 53 14.09 -11.87 -4.38
C HIS A 53 13.12 -10.77 -3.95
N ARG A 54 12.87 -9.77 -4.80
CA ARG A 54 11.96 -8.66 -4.49
C ARG A 54 11.08 -8.28 -5.67
N VAL A 55 9.88 -7.79 -5.37
CA VAL A 55 8.93 -7.26 -6.36
C VAL A 55 8.17 -6.08 -5.75
N ALA A 56 7.71 -5.17 -6.60
CA ALA A 56 6.70 -4.17 -6.26
C ALA A 56 5.68 -4.11 -7.39
N LEU A 57 4.39 -4.10 -7.03
CA LEU A 57 3.25 -3.97 -7.92
C LEU A 57 2.46 -2.70 -7.56
N PRO A 58 1.85 -2.02 -8.53
CA PRO A 58 2.09 -2.15 -9.96
C PRO A 58 3.58 -1.97 -10.29
N ASP A 59 4.10 -2.78 -11.22
CA ASP A 59 5.44 -2.57 -11.75
C ASP A 59 5.37 -1.40 -12.73
N ASP A 60 6.23 -0.39 -12.53
CA ASP A 60 6.31 0.77 -13.44
C ASP A 60 6.78 0.36 -14.85
N GLU A 61 7.23 -0.89 -15.00
CA GLU A 61 7.36 -1.53 -16.29
C GLU A 61 5.97 -1.81 -16.85
N PHE A 62 5.43 -0.87 -17.62
CA PHE A 62 4.32 -1.19 -18.52
C PHE A 62 4.68 -2.47 -19.28
N ALA A 63 4.03 -3.58 -18.93
CA ALA A 63 4.23 -4.87 -19.59
C ALA A 63 4.14 -4.67 -21.11
N GLU A 64 4.93 -5.40 -21.89
CA GLU A 64 4.78 -5.35 -23.34
C GLU A 64 3.36 -5.78 -23.70
N VAL A 65 2.56 -4.82 -24.19
CA VAL A 65 1.20 -5.06 -24.64
C VAL A 65 1.17 -5.09 -26.16
N VAL A 66 0.47 -6.09 -26.69
CA VAL A 66 0.11 -6.15 -28.11
C VAL A 66 -1.09 -5.24 -28.31
N CYS A 67 -0.91 -4.16 -29.06
CA CYS A 67 -1.99 -3.23 -29.36
C CYS A 67 -3.14 -3.93 -30.07
N VAL A 68 -4.34 -3.94 -29.46
CA VAL A 68 -5.53 -4.60 -30.01
C VAL A 68 -5.98 -4.04 -31.36
N ASN A 69 -5.60 -2.81 -31.68
CA ASN A 69 -5.97 -2.16 -32.93
C ASN A 69 -5.00 -2.46 -34.09
N CYS A 70 -3.69 -2.55 -33.83
CA CYS A 70 -2.69 -2.67 -34.90
C CYS A 70 -1.67 -3.81 -34.73
N GLY A 71 -1.76 -4.58 -33.65
CA GLY A 71 -0.85 -5.70 -33.35
C GLY A 71 0.57 -5.31 -32.95
N THR A 72 0.88 -4.01 -32.85
CA THR A 72 2.22 -3.56 -32.45
C THR A 72 2.47 -3.91 -30.97
N GLN A 73 3.56 -4.61 -30.70
CA GLN A 73 4.09 -4.74 -29.34
C GLN A 73 4.70 -3.42 -28.91
N SER A 74 4.20 -2.86 -27.82
CA SER A 74 4.68 -1.57 -27.32
C SER A 74 4.42 -1.40 -25.83
N ARG A 75 5.12 -0.45 -25.21
CA ARG A 75 4.97 -0.08 -23.80
C ARG A 75 4.31 1.28 -23.64
N GLY A 76 3.70 1.53 -22.50
CA GLY A 76 3.08 2.82 -22.14
C GLY A 76 1.55 2.84 -22.33
N PRO A 77 0.90 3.98 -22.05
CA PRO A 77 -0.57 4.08 -22.04
C PRO A 77 -1.21 4.10 -23.43
N ARG A 78 -0.42 4.29 -24.49
CA ARG A 78 -0.87 4.32 -25.89
C ARG A 78 0.12 3.63 -26.80
N CYS A 79 -0.39 3.02 -27.85
CA CYS A 79 0.41 2.45 -28.91
C CYS A 79 1.18 3.56 -29.66
N PRO A 80 2.52 3.46 -29.82
CA PRO A 80 3.31 4.48 -30.53
C PRO A 80 3.02 4.52 -32.02
N THR A 81 2.41 3.47 -32.58
CA THR A 81 2.14 3.34 -34.02
C THR A 81 0.78 3.87 -34.43
N CYS A 82 -0.26 3.62 -33.62
CA CYS A 82 -1.63 4.00 -33.98
C CYS A 82 -2.33 4.86 -32.93
N GLU A 83 -1.61 5.24 -31.87
CA GLU A 83 -2.11 6.03 -30.72
C GLU A 83 -3.29 5.41 -29.97
N HIS A 84 -3.71 4.19 -30.34
CA HIS A 84 -4.77 3.47 -29.65
C HIS A 84 -4.36 3.30 -28.18
N PRO A 85 -5.23 3.68 -27.22
CA PRO A 85 -4.93 3.47 -25.82
C PRO A 85 -4.74 1.98 -25.59
N HIS A 86 -3.63 1.62 -24.94
CA HIS A 86 -3.54 0.28 -24.39
C HIS A 86 -4.61 0.16 -23.31
N ARG A 87 -5.21 -1.03 -23.17
CA ARG A 87 -5.90 -1.32 -21.92
C ARG A 87 -4.85 -1.14 -20.83
N VAL A 88 -5.11 -0.21 -19.91
CA VAL A 88 -4.32 -0.11 -18.69
C VAL A 88 -4.40 -1.50 -18.07
N GLN A 89 -3.24 -2.09 -17.80
CA GLN A 89 -3.22 -3.33 -17.06
C GLN A 89 -3.78 -3.00 -15.69
N ASP A 90 -4.97 -3.51 -15.42
CA ASP A 90 -5.72 -3.17 -14.22
C ASP A 90 -5.50 -4.19 -13.11
N ARG A 91 -4.88 -5.33 -13.44
CA ARG A 91 -4.48 -6.37 -12.49
C ARG A 91 -3.01 -6.73 -12.66
N PHE A 92 -2.30 -6.77 -11.56
CA PHE A 92 -0.92 -7.21 -11.46
C PHE A 92 -0.82 -8.35 -10.45
N GLU A 93 0.00 -9.35 -10.77
CA GLU A 93 0.23 -10.51 -9.92
C GLU A 93 1.71 -10.85 -9.88
N ALA A 94 2.22 -11.29 -8.72
CA ALA A 94 3.59 -11.77 -8.58
C ALA A 94 3.66 -12.98 -7.64
N ASP A 95 4.59 -13.89 -7.97
CA ASP A 95 4.90 -15.10 -7.21
C ASP A 95 6.38 -15.11 -6.85
N LEU A 96 6.69 -15.12 -5.55
CA LEU A 96 8.07 -15.27 -5.04
C LEU A 96 8.31 -16.68 -4.47
N GLY A 97 7.48 -17.65 -4.82
CA GLY A 97 7.48 -19.03 -4.32
C GLY A 97 6.88 -19.16 -2.91
N VAL A 98 7.21 -18.23 -2.02
CA VAL A 98 6.67 -18.15 -0.65
C VAL A 98 5.90 -16.85 -0.39
N ALA A 99 5.64 -16.04 -1.41
CA ALA A 99 4.75 -14.90 -1.28
C ALA A 99 3.95 -14.74 -2.58
N GLY A 100 2.63 -14.59 -2.45
CA GLY A 100 1.71 -14.32 -3.56
C GLY A 100 1.10 -12.93 -3.41
N LEU A 101 1.28 -12.09 -4.43
CA LEU A 101 0.80 -10.71 -4.44
C LEU A 101 -0.18 -10.54 -5.59
N VAL A 102 -1.31 -9.88 -5.33
CA VAL A 102 -2.29 -9.49 -6.35
C VAL A 102 -2.78 -8.08 -6.03
N THR A 103 -2.80 -7.22 -7.03
CA THR A 103 -3.46 -5.91 -6.95
C THR A 103 -4.33 -5.71 -8.18
N ASP A 104 -5.57 -5.27 -7.99
CA ASP A 104 -6.59 -5.09 -9.03
C ASP A 104 -7.28 -3.74 -8.85
N ARG A 105 -7.51 -3.01 -9.94
CA ARG A 105 -8.23 -1.73 -9.94
C ARG A 105 -9.67 -1.86 -9.42
N GLY A 106 -10.26 -3.05 -9.46
CA GLY A 106 -11.67 -3.25 -9.28
C GLY A 106 -12.48 -2.80 -10.50
N ILE A 107 -13.78 -2.66 -10.30
CA ILE A 107 -14.74 -2.38 -11.37
C ILE A 107 -14.95 -0.86 -11.52
N LEU A 108 -15.10 -0.14 -10.41
CA LEU A 108 -15.60 1.24 -10.43
C LEU A 108 -14.51 2.32 -10.50
N HIS A 109 -13.31 2.07 -9.95
CA HIS A 109 -12.25 3.08 -9.88
C HIS A 109 -11.60 3.32 -11.25
N ALA A 110 -11.20 4.56 -11.54
CA ALA A 110 -10.64 4.92 -12.85
C ALA A 110 -9.18 4.45 -13.05
N ARG A 111 -8.46 4.22 -11.95
CA ARG A 111 -7.07 3.75 -11.90
C ARG A 111 -6.87 2.90 -10.64
N ASN A 112 -5.82 2.10 -10.64
CA ASN A 112 -5.36 1.44 -9.43
C ASN A 112 -4.47 2.42 -8.65
N GLU A 113 -4.89 2.78 -7.45
CA GLU A 113 -4.24 3.67 -6.50
C GLU A 113 -3.56 2.89 -5.38
N ASP A 114 -3.76 1.58 -5.32
CA ASP A 114 -3.05 0.68 -4.41
C ASP A 114 -1.66 0.31 -4.93
N ALA A 115 -0.80 -0.07 -4.00
CA ALA A 115 0.46 -0.72 -4.28
C ALA A 115 0.80 -1.80 -3.25
N VAL A 116 1.63 -2.75 -3.65
CA VAL A 116 2.15 -3.82 -2.79
C VAL A 116 3.60 -4.12 -3.15
N ALA A 117 4.45 -4.35 -2.16
CA ALA A 117 5.82 -4.81 -2.38
C ALA A 117 6.17 -5.95 -1.42
N ALA A 118 7.06 -6.82 -1.87
CA ALA A 118 7.57 -7.93 -1.09
C ALA A 118 9.05 -8.16 -1.35
N ALA A 119 9.75 -8.64 -0.31
CA ALA A 119 11.10 -9.16 -0.41
C ALA A 119 11.25 -10.45 0.39
N VAL A 120 11.94 -11.42 -0.21
CA VAL A 120 12.31 -12.70 0.42
C VAL A 120 13.83 -12.74 0.52
N VAL A 121 14.32 -12.79 1.75
CA VAL A 121 15.73 -12.92 2.10
C VAL A 121 16.01 -14.38 2.45
N PRO A 122 16.91 -15.06 1.70
CA PRO A 122 17.26 -16.44 1.98
C PRO A 122 18.29 -16.58 3.11
N ASP A 123 18.30 -17.73 3.77
CA ASP A 123 19.39 -18.20 4.64
C ASP A 123 20.63 -18.63 3.82
N ASP A 124 21.68 -19.06 4.51
CA ASP A 124 22.92 -19.59 3.91
C ASP A 124 22.69 -20.81 2.98
N ASN A 125 21.55 -21.51 3.12
CA ASN A 125 21.17 -22.67 2.31
C ASN A 125 20.24 -22.30 1.14
N GLY A 126 19.93 -21.01 0.96
CA GLY A 126 18.99 -20.55 -0.06
C GLY A 126 17.51 -20.75 0.30
N GLN A 127 17.18 -21.11 1.54
CA GLN A 127 15.80 -21.23 2.02
C GLN A 127 15.27 -19.89 2.52
N PRO A 128 14.00 -19.55 2.34
CA PRO A 128 13.43 -18.31 2.86
C PRO A 128 13.57 -18.18 4.38
N GLU A 129 14.31 -17.18 4.85
CA GLU A 129 14.55 -16.91 6.28
C GLU A 129 13.72 -15.73 6.79
N THR A 130 13.71 -14.65 5.99
CA THR A 130 12.99 -13.42 6.30
C THR A 130 12.15 -12.98 5.12
N ILE A 131 10.89 -12.61 5.39
CA ILE A 131 9.95 -12.10 4.38
C ILE A 131 9.47 -10.74 4.85
N VAL A 132 9.59 -9.73 4.00
CA VAL A 132 9.09 -8.38 4.23
C VAL A 132 7.95 -8.12 3.25
N LEU A 133 6.79 -7.69 3.75
CA LEU A 133 5.62 -7.32 2.97
C LEU A 133 5.20 -5.90 3.33
N VAL A 134 4.79 -5.12 2.33
CA VAL A 134 4.18 -3.79 2.52
C VAL A 134 3.03 -3.64 1.54
N VAL A 135 1.87 -3.19 2.03
CA VAL A 135 0.69 -2.83 1.23
C VAL A 135 0.31 -1.39 1.57
N CYS A 136 0.00 -0.60 0.56
CA CYS A 136 -0.47 0.77 0.71
C CYS A 136 -1.68 1.01 -0.20
N ASP A 137 -2.67 1.70 0.33
CA ASP A 137 -3.85 2.20 -0.37
C ASP A 137 -3.71 3.71 -0.57
N GLY A 138 -3.81 4.18 -1.82
CA GLY A 138 -3.72 5.59 -2.13
C GLY A 138 -5.03 6.32 -1.84
N VAL A 139 -5.01 7.38 -1.05
CA VAL A 139 -6.23 8.11 -0.67
C VAL A 139 -6.78 8.87 -1.88
N SER A 140 -7.91 8.41 -2.44
CA SER A 140 -8.47 8.92 -3.71
C SER A 140 -8.81 10.43 -3.73
N SER A 141 -9.02 11.03 -2.55
CA SER A 141 -9.27 12.47 -2.42
C SER A 141 -8.00 13.32 -2.44
N SER A 142 -6.82 12.69 -2.38
CA SER A 142 -5.51 13.34 -2.48
C SER A 142 -5.02 13.40 -3.94
N PRO A 143 -4.12 14.33 -4.28
CA PRO A 143 -3.48 14.38 -5.59
C PRO A 143 -2.50 13.20 -5.78
N ASP A 144 -2.46 12.61 -6.98
CA ASP A 144 -1.57 11.50 -7.35
C ASP A 144 -1.43 10.36 -6.29
N PRO A 145 -2.54 9.79 -5.78
CA PRO A 145 -2.52 8.78 -4.71
C PRO A 145 -1.71 7.53 -5.06
N GLN A 146 -1.71 7.14 -6.35
CA GLN A 146 -0.89 6.04 -6.86
C GLN A 146 0.62 6.28 -6.72
N ALA A 147 1.06 7.55 -6.74
CA ALA A 147 2.45 7.89 -6.52
C ALA A 147 2.82 7.77 -5.03
N ALA A 148 1.90 8.15 -4.13
CA ALA A 148 2.07 7.97 -2.69
C ALA A 148 2.21 6.50 -2.33
N SER A 149 1.22 5.67 -2.67
CA SER A 149 1.23 4.23 -2.36
C SER A 149 2.42 3.53 -3.00
N GLY A 150 2.70 3.79 -4.28
CA GLY A 150 3.81 3.20 -5.01
C GLY A 150 5.18 3.52 -4.42
N THR A 151 5.40 4.78 -4.04
CA THR A 151 6.65 5.21 -3.39
C THR A 151 6.77 4.62 -1.98
N ALA A 152 5.67 4.64 -1.21
CA ALA A 152 5.63 4.13 0.17
C ALA A 152 6.03 2.66 0.26
N VAL A 153 5.46 1.78 -0.58
CA VAL A 153 5.78 0.34 -0.53
C VAL A 153 7.25 0.06 -0.88
N ARG A 154 7.82 0.80 -1.85
CA ARG A 154 9.21 0.64 -2.28
C ARG A 154 10.17 1.10 -1.20
N SER A 155 9.99 2.33 -0.69
CA SER A 155 10.83 2.89 0.37
C SER A 155 10.70 2.12 1.68
N GLY A 156 9.49 1.64 2.01
CA GLY A 156 9.23 0.82 3.19
C GLY A 156 9.99 -0.50 3.16
N VAL A 157 9.88 -1.26 2.06
CA VAL A 157 10.63 -2.53 1.90
C VAL A 157 12.14 -2.29 1.93
N ASP A 158 12.65 -1.32 1.17
CA ASP A 158 14.09 -1.06 1.09
C ASP A 158 14.68 -0.66 2.47
N ALA A 159 13.97 0.15 3.25
CA ALA A 159 14.41 0.55 4.59
C ALA A 159 14.32 -0.59 5.61
N CYS A 160 13.28 -1.44 5.55
CA CYS A 160 13.20 -2.66 6.35
C CYS A 160 14.41 -3.57 6.07
N LEU A 161 14.71 -3.83 4.79
CA LEU A 161 15.85 -4.66 4.39
C LEU A 161 17.18 -4.06 4.84
N SER A 162 17.37 -2.75 4.66
CA SER A 162 18.59 -2.06 5.11
C SER A 162 18.78 -2.12 6.62
N ALA A 163 17.69 -2.02 7.39
CA ALA A 163 17.74 -2.12 8.84
C ALA A 163 18.08 -3.55 9.30
N LEU A 164 17.45 -4.57 8.71
CA LEU A 164 17.72 -5.98 8.99
C LEU A 164 19.16 -6.37 8.64
N ALA A 165 19.67 -5.90 7.50
CA ALA A 165 21.07 -6.10 7.10
C ALA A 165 22.08 -5.41 8.03
N GLY A 166 21.64 -4.43 8.82
CA GLY A 166 22.40 -3.78 9.89
C GLY A 166 22.17 -4.41 11.27
N ASP A 167 21.72 -5.66 11.34
CA ASP A 167 21.45 -6.43 12.56
C ASP A 167 20.41 -5.80 13.51
N ARG A 168 19.52 -4.95 13.00
CA ARG A 168 18.42 -4.37 13.80
C ARG A 168 17.32 -5.39 14.07
N THR A 169 16.53 -5.17 15.12
CA THR A 169 15.39 -6.05 15.41
C THR A 169 14.28 -5.89 14.37
N ALA A 170 13.33 -6.84 14.31
CA ALA A 170 12.19 -6.73 13.40
C ALA A 170 11.32 -5.50 13.71
N GLU A 171 11.17 -5.13 14.98
CA GLU A 171 10.47 -3.90 15.40
C GLU A 171 11.19 -2.64 14.92
N GLU A 172 12.51 -2.60 15.09
CA GLU A 172 13.34 -1.48 14.65
C GLU A 172 13.37 -1.34 13.12
N ALA A 173 13.40 -2.46 12.40
CA ALA A 173 13.31 -2.48 10.94
C ALA A 173 11.92 -2.04 10.46
N THR A 174 10.86 -2.48 11.13
CA THR A 174 9.48 -2.05 10.85
C THR A 174 9.32 -0.53 11.06
N ALA A 175 9.85 0.00 12.17
CA ALA A 175 9.85 1.44 12.44
C ALA A 175 10.65 2.23 11.39
N ALA A 176 11.79 1.69 10.92
CA ALA A 176 12.57 2.28 9.83
C ALA A 176 11.79 2.31 8.51
N GLY A 177 11.09 1.21 8.18
CA GLY A 177 10.21 1.13 7.02
C GLY A 177 9.12 2.20 7.02
N MET A 178 8.39 2.32 8.13
CA MET A 178 7.36 3.35 8.30
C MET A 178 7.93 4.78 8.18
N ALA A 179 9.09 5.03 8.79
CA ALA A 179 9.73 6.35 8.72
C ALA A 179 10.18 6.70 7.31
N ALA A 180 10.82 5.77 6.61
CA ALA A 180 11.27 5.98 5.24
C ALA A 180 10.10 6.14 4.26
N ALA A 181 9.04 5.33 4.39
CA ALA A 181 7.82 5.47 3.59
C ALA A 181 7.16 6.83 3.83
N SER A 182 7.03 7.23 5.10
CA SER A 182 6.46 8.53 5.48
C SER A 182 7.29 9.69 4.89
N GLU A 183 8.61 9.65 5.00
CA GLU A 183 9.49 10.66 4.40
C GLU A 183 9.37 10.70 2.87
N ALA A 184 9.36 9.54 2.23
CA ALA A 184 9.30 9.46 0.78
C ALA A 184 7.98 10.03 0.23
N VAL A 185 6.84 9.74 0.87
CA VAL A 185 5.54 10.31 0.50
C VAL A 185 5.52 11.83 0.72
N ARG A 186 6.06 12.32 1.84
CA ARG A 186 6.17 13.77 2.09
C ARG A 186 6.99 14.50 1.04
N ASN A 187 8.00 13.84 0.48
CA ASN A 187 8.85 14.42 -0.55
C ASN A 187 8.19 14.44 -1.94
N LEU A 188 6.99 13.87 -2.11
CA LEU A 188 6.20 13.98 -3.34
C LEU A 188 5.44 15.30 -3.44
N VAL A 189 5.45 16.14 -2.39
CA VAL A 189 4.70 17.39 -2.37
C VAL A 189 5.07 18.28 -3.55
N GLY A 190 4.05 18.64 -4.32
CA GLY A 190 4.20 19.51 -5.48
C GLY A 190 4.51 20.95 -5.08
N PRO A 191 5.02 21.77 -6.02
CA PRO A 191 5.30 23.19 -5.76
C PRO A 191 4.06 24.00 -5.32
N ASP A 192 2.86 23.51 -5.64
CA ASP A 192 1.57 24.13 -5.28
C ASP A 192 1.05 23.67 -3.90
N GLY A 193 1.81 22.84 -3.17
CA GLY A 193 1.43 22.33 -1.84
C GLY A 193 0.53 21.09 -1.86
N ASP A 194 0.27 20.53 -3.05
CA ASP A 194 -0.41 19.26 -3.25
C ASP A 194 0.32 18.14 -2.51
N ALA A 195 -0.37 17.47 -1.59
CA ALA A 195 0.18 16.42 -0.73
C ALA A 195 -0.47 15.07 -1.06
N PRO A 196 0.17 14.23 -1.88
CA PRO A 196 -0.25 12.85 -2.08
C PRO A 196 -0.28 12.10 -0.75
N SER A 197 -1.30 11.26 -0.57
CA SER A 197 -1.50 10.53 0.68
C SER A 197 -1.85 9.07 0.44
N CYS A 198 -1.46 8.20 1.38
CA CYS A 198 -1.78 6.77 1.36
C CYS A 198 -1.83 6.17 2.77
N THR A 199 -2.44 5.00 2.91
CA THR A 199 -2.28 4.14 4.09
C THR A 199 -0.90 3.44 4.07
N TYR A 200 -0.59 2.71 5.14
CA TYR A 200 0.59 1.85 5.21
C TYR A 200 0.37 0.69 6.16
N VAL A 201 0.39 -0.54 5.64
CA VAL A 201 0.47 -1.76 6.46
C VAL A 201 1.69 -2.56 6.04
N SER A 202 2.47 -3.03 7.02
CA SER A 202 3.66 -3.85 6.75
C SER A 202 3.73 -5.06 7.66
N ALA A 203 4.49 -6.05 7.22
CA ALA A 203 4.87 -7.17 8.06
C ALA A 203 6.28 -7.69 7.76
N ILE A 204 6.96 -8.14 8.82
CA ILE A 204 8.20 -8.89 8.76
C ILE A 204 7.94 -10.25 9.39
N VAL A 205 8.08 -11.31 8.60
CA VAL A 205 8.12 -12.70 9.07
C VAL A 205 9.59 -13.10 9.16
N ARG A 206 10.04 -13.52 10.35
CA ARG A 206 11.44 -13.90 10.57
C ARG A 206 11.53 -15.18 11.37
N THR A 207 12.43 -16.07 10.96
CA THR A 207 12.82 -17.21 11.78
C THR A 207 13.84 -16.73 12.82
N GLU A 208 13.46 -16.77 14.08
CA GLU A 208 14.29 -16.37 15.22
C GLU A 208 15.29 -17.50 15.59
N PRO A 209 16.38 -17.16 16.31
CA PRO A 209 17.25 -18.16 16.91
C PRO A 209 16.43 -19.15 17.76
N GLY A 210 16.63 -20.45 17.51
CA GLY A 210 15.84 -21.53 18.13
C GLY A 210 14.65 -22.00 17.30
N GLY A 211 14.46 -21.48 16.08
CA GLY A 211 13.49 -21.99 15.10
C GLY A 211 12.05 -21.51 15.31
N ARG A 212 11.82 -20.60 16.26
CA ARG A 212 10.52 -19.95 16.45
C ARG A 212 10.33 -18.87 15.40
N ILE A 213 9.13 -18.71 14.87
CA ILE A 213 8.84 -17.64 13.91
C ILE A 213 8.21 -16.45 14.62
N SER A 214 8.78 -15.26 14.40
CA SER A 214 8.19 -13.98 14.77
C SER A 214 7.47 -13.34 13.57
N VAL A 215 6.37 -12.64 13.85
CA VAL A 215 5.61 -11.87 12.87
C VAL A 215 5.41 -10.47 13.44
N THR A 216 6.19 -9.51 12.96
CA THR A 216 6.07 -8.09 13.35
C THR A 216 5.24 -7.36 12.31
N VAL A 217 4.09 -6.83 12.70
CA VAL A 217 3.19 -6.05 11.84
C VAL A 217 3.22 -4.57 12.22
N SER A 218 3.00 -3.70 11.25
CA SER A 218 2.64 -2.31 11.52
C SER A 218 1.46 -1.82 10.70
N ASN A 219 0.77 -0.79 11.20
CA ASN A 219 -0.37 -0.17 10.52
C ASN A 219 -0.44 1.34 10.74
N ILE A 220 -0.75 2.07 9.67
CA ILE A 220 -1.18 3.47 9.62
C ILE A 220 -2.34 3.52 8.61
N GLY A 221 -3.54 3.87 9.09
CA GLY A 221 -4.76 3.88 8.28
C GLY A 221 -5.60 2.61 8.50
N ASP A 222 -6.39 2.21 7.51
CA ASP A 222 -7.38 1.12 7.63
C ASP A 222 -7.13 -0.08 6.71
N SER A 223 -5.97 -0.14 6.06
CA SER A 223 -5.45 -1.39 5.53
C SER A 223 -5.14 -2.36 6.69
N ARG A 224 -5.21 -3.67 6.43
CA ARG A 224 -5.23 -4.67 7.52
C ARG A 224 -4.24 -5.80 7.31
N ALA A 225 -3.76 -6.34 8.43
CA ALA A 225 -3.09 -7.62 8.47
C ALA A 225 -3.92 -8.66 9.25
N TYR A 226 -3.91 -9.90 8.77
CA TYR A 226 -4.64 -11.03 9.33
C TYR A 226 -3.75 -12.26 9.45
N TRP A 227 -3.93 -13.02 10.52
CA TRP A 227 -3.45 -14.40 10.61
C TRP A 227 -4.57 -15.35 10.19
N LEU A 228 -4.27 -16.25 9.27
CA LEU A 228 -5.16 -17.30 8.79
C LEU A 228 -4.62 -18.64 9.29
N ALA A 229 -5.20 -19.16 10.37
CA ALA A 229 -4.74 -20.40 10.98
C ALA A 229 -5.04 -21.61 10.06
N THR A 230 -4.12 -22.57 10.02
CA THR A 230 -4.33 -23.85 9.34
C THR A 230 -4.69 -24.95 10.34
N GLY A 231 -5.56 -25.90 9.96
CA GLY A 231 -5.93 -27.04 10.81
C GLY A 231 -7.04 -26.75 11.84
N GLU A 232 -7.17 -27.61 12.85
CA GLU A 232 -8.26 -27.61 13.85
C GLU A 232 -8.26 -26.38 14.78
N SER A 233 -7.21 -25.56 14.75
CA SER A 233 -7.11 -24.30 15.51
C SER A 233 -7.83 -23.12 14.86
N ALA A 234 -8.62 -23.35 13.80
CA ALA A 234 -9.25 -22.30 12.98
C ALA A 234 -10.32 -21.45 13.71
N ASP A 235 -10.72 -21.78 14.93
CA ASP A 235 -11.67 -20.97 15.71
C ASP A 235 -11.02 -19.66 16.20
N GLU A 236 -11.73 -18.54 16.00
CA GLU A 236 -11.32 -17.20 16.44
C GLU A 236 -11.02 -17.19 17.95
N GLN A 237 -9.75 -17.00 18.30
CA GLN A 237 -9.38 -16.58 19.65
C GLN A 237 -9.14 -15.07 19.59
N PRO A 238 -9.92 -14.25 20.32
CA PRO A 238 -9.74 -12.81 20.30
C PRO A 238 -8.34 -12.46 20.81
N ALA A 239 -7.63 -11.64 20.03
CA ALA A 239 -6.42 -10.99 20.49
C ALA A 239 -6.72 -10.23 21.79
N ARG A 240 -5.94 -10.48 22.85
CA ARG A 240 -6.07 -9.68 24.07
C ARG A 240 -5.44 -8.30 23.82
N PRO A 241 -6.16 -7.19 24.08
CA PRO A 241 -5.56 -5.86 24.01
C PRO A 241 -4.31 -5.79 24.90
N GLY A 242 -3.20 -5.32 24.34
CA GLY A 242 -1.93 -5.11 25.08
C GLY A 242 -1.06 -6.36 25.27
N HIS A 243 -1.43 -7.52 24.75
CA HIS A 243 -0.59 -8.72 24.75
C HIS A 243 -0.49 -9.31 23.35
N PRO A 244 0.59 -9.05 22.59
CA PRO A 244 0.81 -9.79 21.36
C PRO A 244 1.12 -11.24 21.76
N GLY A 245 0.08 -12.06 21.65
CA GLY A 245 0.07 -13.43 22.11
C GLY A 245 0.52 -14.40 21.03
N LEU A 246 0.27 -15.67 21.31
CA LEU A 246 0.49 -16.76 20.38
C LEU A 246 -0.49 -16.70 19.20
N LEU A 247 0.01 -16.89 17.99
CA LEU A 247 -0.83 -17.10 16.81
C LEU A 247 -1.38 -18.54 16.84
N ALA A 248 -2.64 -18.67 17.27
CA ALA A 248 -3.36 -19.94 17.38
C ALA A 248 -4.57 -20.00 16.44
N GLY A 249 -5.51 -19.07 16.57
CA GLY A 249 -6.71 -18.96 15.73
C GLY A 249 -6.65 -17.85 14.71
N SER A 250 -7.46 -17.97 13.65
CA SER A 250 -7.59 -16.94 12.61
C SER A 250 -8.06 -15.63 13.25
N GLN A 251 -7.33 -14.53 13.04
CA GLN A 251 -7.60 -13.26 13.72
C GLN A 251 -7.04 -12.05 12.96
N LYS A 252 -7.65 -10.87 13.17
CA LYS A 252 -7.09 -9.58 12.73
C LYS A 252 -5.91 -9.19 13.64
N LEU A 253 -4.81 -8.74 13.04
CA LEU A 253 -3.58 -8.37 13.73
C LEU A 253 -3.39 -6.85 13.87
N THR A 254 -4.11 -6.06 13.07
CA THR A 254 -4.04 -4.59 13.08
C THR A 254 -5.27 -3.97 13.73
N VAL A 255 -5.12 -2.70 14.09
CA VAL A 255 -6.21 -1.83 14.55
C VAL A 255 -6.26 -0.67 13.56
N ASP A 256 -7.44 -0.40 13.03
CA ASP A 256 -7.65 0.58 11.96
C ASP A 256 -7.58 2.00 12.54
N ASP A 257 -6.84 2.92 11.91
CA ASP A 257 -6.91 4.34 12.26
C ASP A 257 -8.12 4.99 11.56
N SER A 258 -9.33 4.61 11.97
CA SER A 258 -10.58 5.10 11.39
C SER A 258 -11.51 5.75 12.42
N TRP A 259 -12.46 6.55 11.94
CA TRP A 259 -13.48 7.17 12.78
C TRP A 259 -14.32 6.12 13.53
N ALA A 260 -14.71 5.03 12.86
CA ALA A 260 -15.44 3.94 13.50
C ALA A 260 -14.62 3.31 14.64
N GLN A 261 -13.35 2.99 14.40
CA GLN A 261 -12.47 2.43 15.43
C GLN A 261 -12.34 3.38 16.63
N THR A 262 -12.18 4.69 16.37
CA THR A 262 -12.08 5.71 17.42
C THR A 262 -13.34 5.75 18.30
N LEU A 263 -14.52 5.64 17.71
CA LEU A 263 -15.78 5.60 18.47
C LEU A 263 -15.93 4.34 19.32
N VAL A 264 -15.51 3.19 18.79
CA VAL A 264 -15.54 1.91 19.50
C VAL A 264 -14.57 1.93 20.69
N GLU A 265 -13.33 2.39 20.48
CA GLU A 265 -12.32 2.51 21.54
C GLU A 265 -12.72 3.49 22.64
N ALA A 266 -13.40 4.59 22.27
CA ALA A 266 -13.97 5.53 23.24
C ALA A 266 -15.18 4.97 24.01
N GLY A 267 -15.69 3.78 23.65
CA GLY A 267 -16.92 3.22 24.19
C GLY A 267 -18.17 4.04 23.82
N ALA A 268 -18.07 4.91 22.80
CA ALA A 268 -19.12 5.80 22.38
C ALA A 268 -20.17 5.09 21.51
N MET A 269 -19.77 4.04 20.78
CA MET A 269 -20.64 3.20 19.96
C MET A 269 -20.15 1.75 19.99
N ASP A 270 -21.07 0.79 19.78
CA ASP A 270 -20.67 -0.58 19.47
C ASP A 270 -20.15 -0.68 18.02
N GLU A 271 -19.41 -1.74 17.72
CA GLU A 271 -18.76 -1.95 16.43
C GLU A 271 -19.74 -1.92 15.25
N LYS A 272 -20.92 -2.55 15.42
CA LYS A 272 -21.93 -2.61 14.36
C LYS A 272 -22.51 -1.23 14.06
N ALA A 273 -22.80 -0.45 15.10
CA ALA A 273 -23.31 0.92 14.96
C ALA A 273 -22.24 1.86 14.38
N ALA A 274 -20.99 1.74 14.84
CA ALA A 274 -19.87 2.55 14.34
C ALA A 274 -19.61 2.31 12.85
N MET A 275 -19.63 1.04 12.40
CA MET A 275 -19.47 0.67 11.00
C MET A 275 -20.65 1.08 10.11
N ALA A 276 -21.83 1.36 10.69
CA ALA A 276 -22.98 1.86 9.94
C ALA A 276 -22.99 3.41 9.81
N ASP A 277 -22.08 4.13 10.48
CA ASP A 277 -21.95 5.58 10.31
C ASP A 277 -21.41 5.90 8.90
N PRO A 278 -21.97 6.90 8.18
CA PRO A 278 -21.46 7.29 6.86
C PRO A 278 -19.98 7.71 6.84
N ARG A 279 -19.41 8.04 8.01
CA ARG A 279 -18.00 8.42 8.19
C ARG A 279 -17.14 7.27 8.71
N ALA A 280 -17.66 6.04 8.80
CA ALA A 280 -16.97 4.91 9.41
C ALA A 280 -15.54 4.73 8.90
N HIS A 281 -15.38 4.85 7.58
CA HIS A 281 -14.11 4.69 6.84
C HIS A 281 -13.25 5.96 6.79
N THR A 282 -13.65 7.05 7.45
CA THR A 282 -12.82 8.27 7.48
C THR A 282 -11.53 7.98 8.24
N LEU A 283 -10.40 8.08 7.53
CA LEU A 283 -9.06 7.91 8.10
C LEU A 283 -8.75 8.99 9.13
N MET A 284 -8.19 8.53 10.26
CA MET A 284 -7.70 9.36 11.36
C MET A 284 -6.18 9.49 11.35
N ARG A 285 -5.48 8.58 10.66
CA ARG A 285 -4.03 8.65 10.37
C ARG A 285 -3.75 8.11 8.96
N TRP A 286 -2.77 8.70 8.29
CA TRP A 286 -2.31 8.32 6.95
C TRP A 286 -0.84 8.76 6.79
N LEU A 287 -0.19 8.33 5.71
CA LEU A 287 1.07 8.92 5.23
C LEU A 287 0.75 10.08 4.29
N GLY A 288 1.38 11.23 4.52
CA GLY A 288 1.16 12.45 3.73
C GLY A 288 1.92 13.62 4.37
N ALA A 289 2.09 14.72 3.63
CA ALA A 289 2.73 15.93 4.18
C ALA A 289 1.89 16.66 5.22
N ASP A 290 0.59 16.42 5.22
CA ASP A 290 -0.39 16.91 6.17
C ASP A 290 -0.51 16.03 7.44
N ALA A 291 0.08 14.83 7.45
CA ALA A 291 -0.02 13.89 8.56
C ALA A 291 0.99 14.14 9.71
N GLY A 292 1.90 15.11 9.56
CA GLY A 292 2.99 15.38 10.49
C GLY A 292 4.23 14.49 10.28
N GLN A 293 5.27 14.68 11.11
CA GLN A 293 6.55 13.96 10.94
C GLN A 293 6.47 12.47 11.31
N GLN A 294 5.64 12.15 12.30
CA GLN A 294 5.47 10.79 12.84
C GLN A 294 3.98 10.46 13.00
N PRO A 295 3.29 10.09 11.91
CA PRO A 295 1.85 9.80 11.92
C PRO A 295 1.50 8.41 12.52
N TRP A 296 2.21 7.96 13.55
CA TRP A 296 1.97 6.67 14.20
C TRP A 296 2.21 6.74 15.70
N SER A 297 1.61 5.80 16.46
CA SER A 297 1.81 5.68 17.91
C SER A 297 2.69 4.47 18.26
N GLY A 298 2.99 4.28 19.55
CA GLY A 298 3.70 3.09 20.02
C GLY A 298 2.93 1.79 19.77
N ASP A 299 1.60 1.85 19.64
CA ASP A 299 0.73 0.69 19.41
C ASP A 299 0.58 0.30 17.93
N SER A 300 1.18 1.10 17.03
CA SER A 300 1.19 0.87 15.59
C SER A 300 2.13 -0.28 15.18
N ILE A 301 3.02 -0.76 16.06
CA ILE A 301 3.92 -1.90 15.79
C ILE A 301 3.64 -3.02 16.80
N ARG A 302 3.43 -4.25 16.33
CA ARG A 302 3.11 -5.41 17.18
C ARG A 302 3.85 -6.66 16.70
N THR A 303 4.50 -7.38 17.61
CA THR A 303 5.23 -8.63 17.30
C THR A 303 4.55 -9.84 17.90
N TYR A 304 4.07 -10.73 17.04
CA TYR A 304 3.44 -12.01 17.38
C TYR A 304 4.43 -13.17 17.20
N TYR A 305 4.10 -14.32 17.79
CA TYR A 305 4.88 -15.55 17.61
C TYR A 305 3.99 -16.66 17.07
N ALA A 306 4.49 -17.40 16.08
CA ALA A 306 3.79 -18.54 15.48
C ALA A 306 4.40 -19.87 15.95
N ASP A 307 3.66 -20.59 16.80
CA ASP A 307 3.98 -21.98 17.15
C ASP A 307 3.20 -22.99 16.28
N THR A 308 2.21 -22.51 15.51
CA THR A 308 1.45 -23.34 14.57
C THR A 308 1.57 -22.80 13.15
N PRO A 309 1.46 -23.65 12.11
CA PRO A 309 1.46 -23.18 10.75
C PRO A 309 0.23 -22.33 10.43
N GLY A 310 0.41 -21.31 9.62
CA GLY A 310 -0.65 -20.45 9.15
C GLY A 310 -0.24 -19.66 7.92
N VAL A 311 -1.09 -18.73 7.51
CA VAL A 311 -0.80 -17.79 6.42
C VAL A 311 -1.03 -16.39 6.93
N LEU A 312 -0.07 -15.51 6.69
CA LEU A 312 -0.21 -14.09 6.93
C LEU A 312 -0.80 -13.43 5.68
N LEU A 313 -1.80 -12.59 5.89
CA LEU A 313 -2.48 -11.80 4.85
C LEU A 313 -2.34 -10.31 5.17
N LEU A 314 -1.88 -9.51 4.22
CA LEU A 314 -2.06 -8.06 4.21
C LEU A 314 -3.03 -7.68 3.09
N CYS A 315 -3.96 -6.76 3.35
CA CYS A 315 -4.91 -6.30 2.35
C CYS A 315 -5.38 -4.86 2.53
N THR A 316 -5.85 -4.25 1.44
CA THR A 316 -6.57 -2.96 1.44
C THR A 316 -8.06 -3.16 1.75
N ASP A 317 -8.79 -2.05 1.90
CA ASP A 317 -10.21 -2.07 2.27
C ASP A 317 -11.12 -2.61 1.17
N GLY A 318 -10.70 -2.51 -0.09
CA GLY A 318 -11.37 -3.16 -1.21
C GLY A 318 -11.47 -4.67 -1.09
N LEU A 319 -10.69 -5.34 -0.23
CA LEU A 319 -10.95 -6.72 0.17
C LEU A 319 -11.86 -6.80 1.41
N TRP A 320 -11.43 -6.19 2.53
CA TRP A 320 -12.05 -6.49 3.82
C TRP A 320 -13.48 -5.93 3.94
N ASN A 321 -13.85 -4.94 3.13
CA ASN A 321 -15.24 -4.48 3.00
C ASN A 321 -16.19 -5.60 2.52
N TYR A 322 -15.69 -6.58 1.77
CA TYR A 322 -16.45 -7.75 1.34
C TYR A 322 -16.20 -9.01 2.19
N LEU A 323 -15.03 -9.11 2.82
CA LEU A 323 -14.60 -10.22 3.68
C LEU A 323 -13.91 -9.71 4.95
N PRO A 324 -14.67 -9.25 5.97
CA PRO A 324 -14.07 -8.65 7.16
C PRO A 324 -13.48 -9.67 8.13
N GLY A 325 -14.02 -10.90 8.16
CA GLY A 325 -13.69 -11.93 9.15
C GLY A 325 -12.53 -12.84 8.72
N ALA A 326 -11.58 -13.05 9.64
CA ALA A 326 -10.37 -13.86 9.39
C ALA A 326 -10.70 -15.32 9.04
N THR A 327 -11.74 -15.88 9.64
CA THR A 327 -12.18 -17.26 9.37
C THR A 327 -12.67 -17.44 7.93
N ASP A 328 -13.45 -16.49 7.41
CA ASP A 328 -13.96 -16.56 6.03
C ASP A 328 -12.86 -16.27 5.00
N LEU A 329 -11.91 -15.39 5.33
CA LEU A 329 -10.68 -15.20 4.57
C LEU A 329 -9.88 -16.52 4.47
N ALA A 330 -9.67 -17.20 5.60
CA ALA A 330 -8.98 -18.48 5.66
C ALA A 330 -9.66 -19.55 4.80
N ARG A 331 -10.99 -19.69 4.89
CA ARG A 331 -11.76 -20.66 4.07
C ARG A 331 -11.59 -20.46 2.56
N ARG A 332 -11.32 -19.23 2.12
CA ARG A 332 -11.18 -18.90 0.69
C ARG A 332 -9.75 -18.99 0.19
N ALA A 333 -8.79 -18.60 1.02
CA ALA A 333 -7.39 -18.51 0.62
C ALA A 333 -6.60 -19.81 0.82
N LEU A 334 -7.01 -20.67 1.77
CA LEU A 334 -6.24 -21.85 2.16
C LEU A 334 -6.62 -23.12 1.37
N GLY A 335 -5.70 -24.09 1.35
CA GLY A 335 -5.89 -25.39 0.67
C GLY A 335 -5.49 -25.39 -0.82
N VAL A 336 -4.96 -24.28 -1.31
CA VAL A 336 -4.48 -24.07 -2.68
C VAL A 336 -3.07 -23.43 -2.65
N PRO A 337 -2.33 -23.41 -3.77
CA PRO A 337 -1.09 -22.64 -3.89
C PRO A 337 -1.28 -21.17 -3.47
N ILE A 338 -0.25 -20.55 -2.89
CA ILE A 338 -0.36 -19.22 -2.26
C ILE A 338 -0.86 -18.13 -3.21
N THR A 339 -0.41 -18.16 -4.46
CA THR A 339 -0.83 -17.23 -5.51
C THR A 339 -2.25 -17.47 -5.97
N GLU A 340 -2.71 -18.72 -6.01
CA GLU A 340 -4.11 -19.04 -6.28
C GLU A 340 -5.02 -18.57 -5.14
N GLY A 341 -4.56 -18.70 -3.88
CA GLY A 341 -5.27 -18.18 -2.71
C GLY A 341 -5.41 -16.65 -2.75
N ALA A 342 -4.34 -15.95 -3.12
CA ALA A 342 -4.36 -14.49 -3.27
C ALA A 342 -5.33 -14.07 -4.38
N ARG A 343 -5.27 -14.76 -5.54
CA ARG A 343 -6.18 -14.53 -6.66
C ARG A 343 -7.64 -14.78 -6.27
N ALA A 344 -7.92 -15.85 -5.53
CA ALA A 344 -9.26 -16.19 -5.09
C ALA A 344 -9.89 -15.13 -4.18
N LEU A 345 -9.09 -14.47 -3.32
CA LEU A 345 -9.54 -13.36 -2.49
C LEU A 345 -9.92 -12.14 -3.34
N VAL A 346 -9.06 -11.75 -4.28
CA VAL A 346 -9.32 -10.61 -5.16
C VAL A 346 -10.52 -10.87 -6.09
N ASP A 347 -10.59 -12.05 -6.70
CA ASP A 347 -11.72 -12.44 -7.56
C ASP A 347 -13.04 -12.40 -6.80
N TYR A 348 -13.05 -12.83 -5.53
CA TYR A 348 -14.24 -12.74 -4.70
C TYR A 348 -14.69 -11.28 -4.52
N ALA A 349 -13.78 -10.37 -4.14
CA ALA A 349 -14.10 -8.96 -3.95
C ALA A 349 -14.64 -8.31 -5.24
N VAL A 350 -14.02 -8.61 -6.39
CA VAL A 350 -14.49 -8.16 -7.71
C VAL A 350 -15.90 -8.66 -7.99
N VAL A 351 -16.18 -9.96 -7.77
CA VAL A 351 -17.50 -10.56 -7.99
C VAL A 351 -18.56 -9.97 -7.06
N CYS A 352 -18.20 -9.64 -5.82
CA CYS A 352 -19.11 -9.02 -4.85
C CYS A 352 -19.40 -7.53 -5.12
N GLY A 353 -18.66 -6.89 -6.04
CA GLY A 353 -18.96 -5.55 -6.52
C GLY A 353 -17.73 -4.79 -7.02
N GLY A 354 -16.54 -5.10 -6.49
CA GLY A 354 -15.29 -4.44 -6.86
C GLY A 354 -15.39 -2.91 -6.84
N SER A 355 -15.97 -2.35 -5.79
CA SER A 355 -16.23 -0.91 -5.71
C SER A 355 -14.98 -0.08 -5.51
N ASP A 356 -13.90 -0.68 -5.00
CA ASP A 356 -12.60 -0.06 -4.75
C ASP A 356 -11.45 -0.85 -5.40
N ASN A 357 -10.24 -0.31 -5.35
CA ASN A 357 -9.01 -1.04 -5.61
C ASN A 357 -8.83 -2.18 -4.58
N ILE A 358 -8.38 -3.34 -5.04
CA ILE A 358 -8.26 -4.54 -4.21
C ILE A 358 -6.84 -5.05 -4.27
N THR A 359 -6.16 -5.02 -3.13
CA THR A 359 -4.77 -5.48 -3.03
C THR A 359 -4.58 -6.46 -1.89
N VAL A 360 -3.82 -7.52 -2.17
CA VAL A 360 -3.56 -8.65 -1.28
C VAL A 360 -2.10 -9.08 -1.38
N ALA A 361 -1.47 -9.33 -0.24
CA ALA A 361 -0.23 -10.08 -0.11
C ALA A 361 -0.43 -11.26 0.85
N LEU A 362 -0.10 -12.47 0.40
CA LEU A 362 -0.13 -13.69 1.21
C LEU A 362 1.26 -14.29 1.36
N THR A 363 1.61 -14.75 2.57
CA THR A 363 2.81 -15.57 2.80
C THR A 363 2.49 -16.71 3.77
N PRO A 364 2.84 -17.97 3.45
CA PRO A 364 2.76 -19.04 4.42
C PRO A 364 3.81 -18.83 5.51
N VAL A 365 3.45 -19.21 6.72
CA VAL A 365 4.30 -19.19 7.90
C VAL A 365 4.33 -20.61 8.46
N SER A 366 5.49 -21.23 8.38
CA SER A 366 5.69 -22.57 8.93
C SER A 366 5.82 -22.45 10.45
N GLY A 367 4.88 -22.95 11.23
CA GLY A 367 5.02 -22.92 12.70
C GLY A 367 6.35 -23.54 13.15
N ALA A 368 6.84 -23.15 14.33
CA ALA A 368 8.02 -23.77 14.94
C ALA A 368 7.86 -25.30 14.97
N ARG A 369 8.90 -26.05 14.55
CA ARG A 369 8.92 -27.52 14.64
C ARG A 369 9.26 -28.01 16.04
#